data_AF-A0A363SF35-F1
#
_entry.id   AF-A0A363SF35-F1
#
_cell.length_a   1.000
_cell.length_b   1.000
_cell.length_c   1.000
_cell.angle_alpha   90.00
_cell.angle_beta   90.00
_cell.angle_gamma   90.00
#
_symmetry.space_group_name_H-M   'P 1'
#
loop_
_entity.id
_entity.type
_entity.pdbx_description
1 polymer ?
#
loop_
_entity_poly.entity_id
_entity_poly.type
_entity_poly.pdbx_seq_one_letter_code
_entity_poly.pdbx_strand_id
1 'polypeptide(L)'
;MSKRFKFDDSGDSDDLQALFDSIAGQPPARPAPAPAKEPHVEVVGGTAAGGDSAELEALFDSVAGQVAQPAKAAPAAEAGEPPHSCDNVFQRIGHMTRQLHDTLRELGYNHALEEAAKAIPDARQRLAYVAQMTEQAASRVLNATDVARPIQDGLQAQAAALSGRWDRLFGGDLSVDEFKALAGDTRSYLADVPQQTAATNDQLMEIMMAQDFQDLTGQVIKKVVDLAQRMESELLQVLIEAMPQEMKAEAPEGLMNGPVVNAEGRADVVANQEQVDDLLESLGF
;
A
#
# COMPACT_ATOMS: atom_id res chain seq x y z
N MET A 1 -15.60 44.77 12.78
CA MET A 1 -14.24 45.05 12.24
C MET A 1 -13.34 43.96 12.80
N SER A 2 -12.97 42.93 12.04
CA SER A 2 -11.67 42.76 11.34
C SER A 2 -11.25 41.31 11.63
N LYS A 3 -10.67 40.46 10.79
CA LYS A 3 -10.17 40.45 9.41
C LYS A 3 -10.22 38.97 9.01
N ARG A 4 -10.81 38.59 7.87
CA ARG A 4 -10.66 37.24 7.29
C ARG A 4 -9.23 37.13 6.74
N PHE A 5 -8.45 36.17 7.24
CA PHE A 5 -7.22 35.73 6.61
C PHE A 5 -7.58 35.06 5.28
N LYS A 6 -7.10 35.63 4.17
CA LYS A 6 -7.05 34.95 2.87
C LYS A 6 -5.82 34.06 2.90
N PHE A 7 -6.01 32.75 2.81
CA PHE A 7 -4.96 31.82 2.40
C PHE A 7 -4.80 31.97 0.89
N ASP A 8 -3.56 32.21 0.46
CA ASP A 8 -3.18 32.33 -0.94
C ASP A 8 -2.66 30.96 -1.41
N ASP A 9 -3.54 30.17 -2.00
CA ASP A 9 -3.38 28.76 -2.39
C ASP A 9 -2.42 28.55 -3.59
N SER A 10 -1.95 29.66 -4.17
CA SER A 10 -1.11 29.63 -5.38
C SER A 10 0.39 29.64 -5.10
N GLY A 11 0.83 30.06 -3.91
CA GLY A 11 2.26 30.16 -3.57
C GLY A 11 2.88 28.85 -3.07
N ASP A 12 2.13 28.04 -2.31
CA ASP A 12 2.67 26.82 -1.67
C ASP A 12 2.95 25.70 -2.69
N SER A 13 2.23 25.65 -3.82
CA SER A 13 2.46 24.63 -4.85
C SER A 13 3.78 24.83 -5.59
N ASP A 14 4.18 26.07 -5.83
CA ASP A 14 5.42 26.39 -6.55
C ASP A 14 6.66 26.17 -5.65
N ASP A 15 6.55 26.48 -4.36
CA ASP A 15 7.62 26.23 -3.38
C ASP A 15 7.84 24.72 -3.14
N LEU A 16 6.77 23.92 -3.13
CA LEU A 16 6.85 22.46 -3.04
C LEU A 16 7.41 21.82 -4.31
N GLN A 17 7.08 22.36 -5.48
CA GLN A 17 7.65 21.91 -6.76
C GLN A 17 9.15 22.24 -6.83
N ALA A 18 9.56 23.41 -6.34
CA ALA A 18 10.98 23.81 -6.27
C ALA A 18 11.80 22.93 -5.31
N LEU A 19 11.22 22.47 -4.20
CA LEU A 19 11.85 21.53 -3.29
C LEU A 19 12.03 20.14 -3.92
N PHE A 20 11.06 19.69 -4.71
CA PHE A 20 11.14 18.40 -5.41
C PHE A 20 12.25 18.42 -6.48
N ASP A 21 12.34 19.50 -7.27
CA ASP A 21 13.40 19.67 -8.28
C ASP A 21 14.81 19.79 -7.65
N SER A 22 14.91 20.39 -6.46
CA SER A 22 16.19 20.49 -5.73
C SER A 22 16.70 19.13 -5.23
N ILE A 23 15.81 18.16 -4.97
CA ILE A 23 16.19 16.82 -4.53
C ILE A 23 16.57 15.93 -5.73
N ALA A 24 15.89 16.12 -6.87
CA ALA A 24 16.20 15.41 -8.10
C ALA A 24 17.53 15.84 -8.76
N GLY A 25 18.01 17.06 -8.46
CA GLY A 25 19.25 17.62 -9.02
C GLY A 25 20.55 17.29 -8.29
N GLN A 26 20.53 16.56 -7.17
CA GLN A 26 21.76 16.23 -6.43
C GLN A 26 22.57 15.14 -7.14
N PRO A 27 23.88 15.37 -7.46
CA PRO A 27 24.72 14.34 -8.04
C PRO A 27 24.99 13.23 -6.99
N PRO A 28 25.08 11.96 -7.41
CA PRO A 28 25.25 10.86 -6.48
C PRO A 28 26.55 10.99 -5.69
N ALA A 29 26.44 10.91 -4.36
CA ALA A 29 27.57 10.80 -3.46
C ALA A 29 28.39 9.54 -3.77
N ARG A 30 29.69 9.62 -3.46
CA ARG A 30 30.80 8.69 -3.79
C ARG A 30 30.47 7.18 -3.91
N PRO A 31 31.18 6.46 -4.80
CA PRO A 31 30.93 5.04 -5.06
C PRO A 31 31.27 4.16 -3.85
N ALA A 32 30.33 3.29 -3.48
CA ALA A 32 30.51 2.18 -2.56
C ALA A 32 31.40 1.08 -3.17
N PRO A 33 32.12 0.27 -2.36
CA PRO A 33 33.00 -0.78 -2.86
C PRO A 33 32.22 -1.97 -3.47
N ALA A 34 32.86 -2.64 -4.43
CA ALA A 34 32.30 -3.64 -5.33
C ALA A 34 31.55 -4.81 -4.67
N PRO A 35 30.51 -5.38 -5.31
CA PRO A 35 29.73 -6.49 -4.77
C PRO A 35 30.53 -7.82 -4.78
N ALA A 36 30.53 -8.49 -3.63
CA ALA A 36 30.94 -9.89 -3.50
C ALA A 36 29.88 -10.83 -4.08
N LYS A 37 30.33 -11.97 -4.58
CA LYS A 37 29.57 -13.02 -5.29
C LYS A 37 28.29 -13.45 -4.56
N GLU A 38 27.22 -13.59 -5.33
CA GLU A 38 25.89 -14.03 -4.92
C GLU A 38 25.88 -15.44 -4.28
N PRO A 39 25.09 -15.68 -3.23
CA PRO A 39 24.71 -17.03 -2.82
C PRO A 39 23.49 -17.49 -3.64
N HIS A 40 23.68 -18.57 -4.39
CA HIS A 40 22.61 -19.32 -5.05
C HIS A 40 21.62 -19.86 -4.00
N VAL A 41 20.34 -19.58 -4.18
CA VAL A 41 19.24 -20.22 -3.43
C VAL A 41 18.92 -21.56 -4.09
N GLU A 42 19.16 -22.64 -3.36
CA GLU A 42 18.80 -24.02 -3.73
C GLU A 42 17.32 -24.25 -3.37
N VAL A 43 16.47 -24.41 -4.38
CA VAL A 43 15.07 -24.82 -4.19
C VAL A 43 15.04 -26.32 -3.98
N VAL A 44 14.83 -26.75 -2.73
CA VAL A 44 14.53 -28.14 -2.38
C VAL A 44 13.10 -28.46 -2.83
N GLY A 45 12.97 -28.99 -4.05
CA GLY A 45 11.77 -29.65 -4.57
C GLY A 45 11.97 -31.16 -4.56
N GLY A 46 11.33 -31.84 -3.60
CA GLY A 46 11.37 -33.30 -3.48
C GLY A 46 10.58 -34.02 -4.58
N THR A 47 11.28 -34.94 -5.25
CA THR A 47 10.83 -36.24 -5.78
C THR A 47 9.48 -36.33 -6.51
N ALA A 48 9.51 -36.42 -7.85
CA ALA A 48 9.20 -37.63 -8.64
C ALA A 48 8.76 -37.28 -10.08
N ALA A 49 9.24 -38.09 -11.04
CA ALA A 49 8.85 -38.20 -12.45
C ALA A 49 9.26 -37.04 -13.40
N GLY A 50 10.42 -37.22 -14.05
CA GLY A 50 10.74 -36.55 -15.29
C GLY A 50 9.92 -37.14 -16.45
N GLY A 51 9.15 -36.29 -17.12
CA GLY A 51 8.34 -36.64 -18.29
C GLY A 51 7.57 -35.44 -18.86
N ASP A 52 7.01 -34.59 -17.99
CA ASP A 52 5.96 -33.66 -18.43
C ASP A 52 6.46 -32.37 -19.12
N SER A 53 7.65 -31.85 -18.84
CA SER A 53 8.12 -30.60 -19.47
C SER A 53 8.40 -30.75 -20.98
N ALA A 54 8.98 -31.87 -21.40
CA ALA A 54 9.32 -32.08 -22.82
C ALA A 54 8.09 -32.40 -23.68
N GLU A 55 7.09 -33.05 -23.10
CA GLU A 55 5.82 -33.33 -23.75
C GLU A 55 4.97 -32.06 -23.90
N LEU A 56 4.97 -31.18 -22.90
CA LEU A 56 4.32 -29.87 -22.98
C LEU A 56 4.99 -28.97 -24.03
N GLU A 57 6.31 -28.98 -24.15
CA GLU A 57 7.05 -28.20 -25.14
C GLU A 57 6.78 -28.72 -26.58
N ALA A 58 6.66 -30.04 -26.76
CA ALA A 58 6.25 -30.64 -28.03
C ALA A 58 4.78 -30.34 -28.40
N LEU A 59 3.90 -30.22 -27.41
CA LEU A 59 2.50 -29.82 -27.61
C LEU A 59 2.39 -28.35 -28.03
N PHE A 60 3.20 -27.46 -27.45
CA PHE A 60 3.27 -26.05 -27.86
C PHE A 60 3.77 -25.88 -29.30
N ASP A 61 4.79 -26.63 -29.70
CA ASP A 61 5.31 -26.61 -31.08
C ASP A 61 4.32 -27.21 -32.10
N SER A 62 3.56 -28.24 -31.70
CA SER A 62 2.48 -28.82 -32.52
C SER A 62 1.33 -27.83 -32.76
N VAL A 63 0.95 -27.06 -31.74
CA VAL A 63 -0.08 -26.01 -31.87
C VAL A 63 0.43 -24.84 -32.71
N ALA A 64 1.69 -24.43 -32.55
CA ALA A 64 2.30 -23.40 -33.39
C ALA A 64 2.41 -23.83 -34.87
N GLY A 65 2.69 -25.12 -35.13
CA GLY A 65 2.73 -25.70 -36.47
C GLY A 65 1.36 -25.80 -37.17
N GLN A 66 0.27 -25.92 -36.41
CA GLN A 66 -1.10 -25.98 -36.96
C GLN A 66 -1.63 -24.61 -37.42
N VAL A 67 -1.11 -23.50 -36.90
CA VAL A 67 -1.56 -22.14 -37.26
C VAL A 67 -0.89 -21.63 -38.55
N ALA A 68 0.16 -22.31 -39.05
CA ALA A 68 1.03 -21.81 -40.12
C ALA A 68 0.96 -22.55 -41.47
N GLN A 69 -0.09 -23.33 -41.77
CA GLN A 69 -0.25 -23.92 -43.11
C GLN A 69 -1.14 -23.07 -44.03
N PRO A 70 -0.62 -22.57 -45.18
CA PRO A 70 -1.45 -21.95 -46.20
C PRO A 70 -2.25 -23.04 -46.93
N ALA A 71 -3.57 -22.85 -46.98
CA ALA A 71 -4.52 -23.75 -47.63
C ALA A 71 -4.19 -23.96 -49.12
N LYS A 72 -3.96 -25.22 -49.52
CA LYS A 72 -3.94 -25.65 -50.93
C LYS A 72 -5.37 -25.75 -51.46
N ALA A 73 -5.59 -25.20 -52.64
CA ALA A 73 -6.88 -25.14 -53.32
C ALA A 73 -7.31 -26.46 -54.01
N ALA A 74 -8.64 -26.68 -53.99
CA ALA A 74 -9.54 -27.42 -54.89
C ALA A 74 -9.86 -28.93 -54.62
N PRO A 75 -11.04 -29.46 -55.03
CA PRO A 75 -12.32 -28.83 -55.42
C PRO A 75 -13.54 -29.28 -54.57
N ALA A 76 -14.70 -28.69 -54.85
CA ALA A 76 -15.97 -28.81 -54.13
C ALA A 76 -16.55 -30.24 -53.99
N ALA A 77 -17.07 -30.54 -52.80
CA ALA A 77 -18.18 -31.47 -52.56
C ALA A 77 -18.83 -31.15 -51.19
N GLU A 78 -20.16 -31.03 -51.19
CA GLU A 78 -21.03 -30.69 -50.06
C GLU A 78 -21.12 -31.83 -49.03
N ALA A 79 -21.08 -31.50 -47.73
CA ALA A 79 -21.90 -32.08 -46.66
C ALA A 79 -21.57 -31.36 -45.33
N GLY A 80 -22.61 -31.00 -44.58
CA GLY A 80 -22.55 -30.00 -43.52
C GLY A 80 -22.18 -30.51 -42.12
N GLU A 81 -21.57 -29.60 -41.35
CA GLU A 81 -21.69 -29.38 -39.91
C GLU A 81 -20.97 -28.04 -39.59
N PRO A 82 -21.49 -27.16 -38.71
CA PRO A 82 -21.11 -25.75 -38.73
C PRO A 82 -19.83 -25.48 -37.94
N PRO A 83 -18.81 -24.78 -38.49
CA PRO A 83 -17.67 -24.28 -37.73
C PRO A 83 -17.99 -23.00 -36.93
N HIS A 84 -19.26 -22.65 -36.75
CA HIS A 84 -19.66 -21.26 -36.50
C HIS A 84 -19.96 -20.89 -35.04
N SER A 85 -19.84 -21.80 -34.07
CA SER A 85 -20.24 -21.53 -32.68
C SER A 85 -19.30 -20.52 -31.98
N CYS A 86 -18.01 -20.83 -31.90
CA CYS A 86 -17.04 -19.95 -31.23
C CYS A 86 -16.84 -18.65 -32.00
N ASP A 87 -16.73 -18.70 -33.33
CA ASP A 87 -16.60 -17.50 -34.17
C ASP A 87 -17.83 -16.59 -34.12
N ASN A 88 -19.05 -17.13 -34.06
CA ASN A 88 -20.24 -16.29 -33.82
C ASN A 88 -20.19 -15.67 -32.42
N VAL A 89 -19.78 -16.42 -31.40
CA VAL A 89 -19.71 -15.92 -30.02
C VAL A 89 -18.67 -14.79 -29.93
N PHE A 90 -17.47 -14.95 -30.50
CA PHE A 90 -16.46 -13.90 -30.56
C PHE A 90 -16.91 -12.70 -31.40
N GLN A 91 -17.60 -12.90 -32.53
CA GLN A 91 -18.17 -11.80 -33.32
C GLN A 91 -19.28 -11.07 -32.57
N ARG A 92 -20.14 -11.79 -31.86
CA ARG A 92 -21.24 -11.23 -31.06
C ARG A 92 -20.70 -10.43 -29.88
N ILE A 93 -19.72 -10.97 -29.16
CA ILE A 93 -18.99 -10.27 -28.09
C ILE A 93 -18.32 -9.01 -28.67
N GLY A 94 -17.58 -9.15 -29.78
CA GLY A 94 -16.93 -8.02 -30.44
C GLY A 94 -17.91 -6.93 -30.90
N HIS A 95 -19.12 -7.31 -31.34
CA HIS A 95 -20.17 -6.36 -31.72
C HIS A 95 -20.82 -5.70 -30.51
N MET A 96 -21.06 -6.45 -29.42
CA MET A 96 -21.59 -5.89 -28.17
C MET A 96 -20.59 -4.96 -27.49
N THR A 97 -19.30 -5.31 -27.46
CA THR A 97 -18.24 -4.44 -26.91
C THR A 97 -18.07 -3.17 -27.74
N ARG A 98 -18.14 -3.24 -29.08
CA ARG A 98 -18.15 -2.05 -29.93
C ARG A 98 -19.38 -1.20 -29.72
N GLN A 99 -20.55 -1.81 -29.64
CA GLN A 99 -21.80 -1.09 -29.40
C GLN A 99 -21.80 -0.41 -28.03
N LEU A 100 -21.31 -1.08 -26.98
CA LEU A 100 -21.10 -0.51 -25.65
C LEU A 100 -20.09 0.67 -25.69
N HIS A 101 -18.97 0.48 -26.38
CA HIS A 101 -17.95 1.52 -26.53
C HIS A 101 -18.50 2.73 -27.30
N ASP A 102 -19.25 2.51 -28.39
CA ASP A 102 -19.84 3.57 -29.19
C ASP A 102 -20.94 4.30 -28.42
N THR A 103 -21.75 3.60 -27.61
CA THR A 103 -22.73 4.24 -26.71
C THR A 103 -22.04 5.03 -25.59
N LEU A 104 -21.00 4.48 -24.96
CA LEU A 104 -20.21 5.20 -23.95
C LEU A 104 -19.54 6.45 -24.54
N ARG A 105 -19.12 6.37 -25.81
CA ARG A 105 -18.54 7.49 -26.56
C ARG A 105 -19.59 8.55 -26.94
N GLU A 106 -20.76 8.13 -27.42
CA GLU A 106 -21.88 9.04 -27.74
C GLU A 106 -22.43 9.76 -26.50
N LEU A 107 -22.39 9.10 -25.35
CA LEU A 107 -22.77 9.66 -24.05
C LEU A 107 -21.68 10.55 -23.41
N GLY A 108 -20.46 10.59 -23.96
CA GLY A 108 -19.35 11.42 -23.45
C GLY A 108 -18.54 10.82 -22.31
N TYR A 109 -18.79 9.56 -21.93
CA TYR A 109 -18.21 8.90 -20.76
C TYR A 109 -16.85 8.24 -20.96
N ASN A 110 -16.36 8.18 -22.20
CA ASN A 110 -14.99 7.72 -22.46
C ASN A 110 -13.95 8.50 -21.65
N HIS A 111 -14.16 9.81 -21.43
CA HIS A 111 -13.21 10.62 -20.67
C HIS A 111 -13.18 10.26 -19.18
N ALA A 112 -14.35 10.11 -18.54
CA ALA A 112 -14.43 9.75 -17.12
C ALA A 112 -13.86 8.35 -16.84
N LEU A 113 -14.21 7.36 -17.67
CA LEU A 113 -13.69 6.01 -17.52
C LEU A 113 -12.18 5.93 -17.79
N GLU A 114 -11.68 6.71 -18.76
CA GLU A 114 -10.25 6.80 -19.06
C GLU A 114 -9.48 7.52 -17.93
N GLU A 115 -10.08 8.53 -17.30
CA GLU A 115 -9.51 9.26 -16.16
C GLU A 115 -9.45 8.39 -14.90
N ALA A 116 -10.54 7.68 -14.58
CA ALA A 116 -10.58 6.68 -13.52
C ALA A 116 -9.53 5.56 -13.74
N ALA A 117 -9.44 5.04 -14.96
CA ALA A 117 -8.44 4.02 -15.31
C ALA A 117 -6.99 4.52 -15.16
N LYS A 118 -6.74 5.80 -15.47
CA LYS A 118 -5.43 6.44 -15.28
C LYS A 118 -5.09 6.69 -13.80
N ALA A 119 -6.09 6.79 -12.93
CA ALA A 119 -5.87 7.11 -11.52
C ALA A 119 -5.57 5.88 -10.64
N ILE A 120 -6.01 4.68 -11.03
CA ILE A 120 -5.70 3.42 -10.31
C ILE A 120 -4.18 3.19 -10.13
N PRO A 121 -3.33 3.36 -11.17
CA PRO A 121 -1.87 3.27 -11.01
C PRO A 121 -1.31 4.26 -9.97
N ASP A 122 -1.80 5.50 -9.93
CA ASP A 122 -1.38 6.51 -8.93
C ASP A 122 -1.78 6.07 -7.51
N ALA A 123 -3.01 5.60 -7.32
CA ALA A 123 -3.46 5.04 -6.04
C ALA A 123 -2.58 3.88 -5.57
N ARG A 124 -2.21 2.97 -6.48
CA ARG A 124 -1.31 1.85 -6.17
C ARG A 124 0.07 2.32 -5.75
N GLN A 125 0.65 3.29 -6.45
CA GLN A 125 1.96 3.87 -6.09
C GLN A 125 1.91 4.52 -4.70
N ARG A 126 0.84 5.26 -4.41
CA ARG A 126 0.60 5.87 -3.10
C ARG A 126 0.50 4.83 -1.98
N LEU A 127 -0.27 3.76 -2.18
CA LEU A 127 -0.39 2.68 -1.20
C LEU A 127 0.94 1.92 -1.02
N ALA A 128 1.70 1.71 -2.10
CA ALA A 128 3.03 1.12 -2.01
C ALA A 128 4.00 2.01 -1.20
N TYR A 129 3.95 3.33 -1.41
CA TYR A 129 4.70 4.29 -0.62
C TYR A 129 4.33 4.21 0.88
N VAL A 130 3.04 4.14 1.19
CA VAL A 130 2.57 3.94 2.58
C VAL A 130 3.15 2.66 3.18
N ALA A 131 3.12 1.54 2.44
CA ALA A 131 3.65 0.27 2.92
C ALA A 131 5.17 0.35 3.21
N GLN A 132 5.96 0.91 2.29
CA GLN A 132 7.40 1.09 2.46
C GLN A 132 7.72 1.96 3.67
N MET A 133 7.03 3.09 3.79
CA MET A 133 7.23 4.03 4.87
C MET A 133 6.84 3.38 6.22
N THR A 134 5.84 2.50 6.24
CA THR A 134 5.40 1.78 7.46
C THR A 134 6.49 0.81 7.92
N GLU A 135 7.06 0.08 6.97
CA GLU A 135 8.15 -0.86 7.21
C GLU A 135 9.39 -0.13 7.76
N GLN A 136 9.73 1.02 7.19
CA GLN A 136 10.85 1.83 7.65
C GLN A 136 10.66 2.33 9.09
N ALA A 137 9.46 2.84 9.41
CA ALA A 137 9.13 3.29 10.76
C ALA A 137 9.20 2.13 11.76
N ALA A 138 8.62 0.98 11.43
CA ALA A 138 8.66 -0.22 12.26
C ALA A 138 10.10 -0.70 12.50
N SER A 139 10.94 -0.72 11.45
CA SER A 139 12.34 -1.09 11.55
C SER A 139 13.13 -0.15 12.46
N ARG A 140 12.93 1.17 12.33
CA ARG A 140 13.56 2.16 13.22
C ARG A 140 13.18 1.96 14.68
N VAL A 141 11.88 1.79 14.96
CA VAL A 141 11.39 1.57 16.33
C VAL A 141 11.95 0.27 16.93
N LEU A 142 12.00 -0.81 16.15
CA LEU A 142 12.55 -2.09 16.59
C LEU A 142 14.05 -1.95 16.93
N ASN A 143 14.83 -1.36 16.03
CA ASN A 143 16.27 -1.15 16.22
C ASN A 143 16.56 -0.28 17.45
N ALA A 144 15.82 0.81 17.63
CA ALA A 144 15.97 1.67 18.81
C ALA A 144 15.63 0.92 20.10
N THR A 145 14.61 0.07 20.07
CA THR A 145 14.23 -0.80 21.21
C THR A 145 15.30 -1.83 21.52
N ASP A 146 15.88 -2.47 20.50
CA ASP A 146 16.96 -3.46 20.63
C ASP A 146 18.23 -2.87 21.25
N VAL A 147 18.48 -1.57 21.04
CA VAL A 147 19.60 -0.85 21.67
C VAL A 147 19.24 -0.36 23.08
N ALA A 148 18.04 0.18 23.29
CA ALA A 148 17.63 0.75 24.57
C ALA A 148 17.47 -0.32 25.67
N ARG A 149 16.95 -1.50 25.32
CA ARG A 149 16.60 -2.52 26.30
C ARG A 149 17.82 -3.07 27.06
N PRO A 150 18.93 -3.47 26.43
CA PRO A 150 20.14 -3.91 27.14
C PRO A 150 20.71 -2.85 28.08
N ILE A 151 20.59 -1.57 27.73
CA ILE A 151 21.05 -0.46 28.58
C ILE A 151 20.21 -0.40 29.87
N GLN A 152 18.89 -0.48 29.74
CA GLN A 152 17.97 -0.51 30.89
C GLN A 152 18.15 -1.76 31.75
N ASP A 153 18.27 -2.93 31.13
CA ASP A 153 18.53 -4.19 31.83
C ASP A 153 19.87 -4.12 32.60
N GLY A 154 20.90 -3.52 32.00
CA GLY A 154 22.20 -3.29 32.62
C GLY A 154 22.14 -2.34 33.82
N LEU A 155 21.45 -1.20 33.68
CA LEU A 155 21.22 -0.25 34.77
C LEU A 155 20.51 -0.92 35.95
N GLN A 156 19.44 -1.68 35.68
CA GLN A 156 18.65 -2.37 36.69
C GLN A 156 19.45 -3.46 37.40
N ALA A 157 20.17 -4.30 36.65
CA ALA A 157 20.96 -5.39 37.21
C ALA A 157 22.10 -4.86 38.11
N GLN A 158 22.82 -3.82 37.68
CA GLN A 158 23.87 -3.20 38.47
C GLN A 158 23.33 -2.53 39.74
N ALA A 159 22.20 -1.80 39.63
CA ALA A 159 21.54 -1.20 40.77
C ALA A 159 21.14 -2.25 41.82
N ALA A 160 20.50 -3.34 41.39
CA ALA A 160 20.07 -4.43 42.27
C ALA A 160 21.26 -5.13 42.94
N ALA A 161 22.34 -5.39 42.19
CA ALA A 161 23.56 -5.99 42.73
C ALA A 161 24.24 -5.09 43.77
N LEU A 162 24.32 -3.78 43.51
CA LEU A 162 24.85 -2.81 44.48
C LEU A 162 23.96 -2.72 45.72
N SER A 163 22.64 -2.64 45.55
CA SER A 163 21.69 -2.60 46.66
C SER A 163 21.86 -3.80 47.59
N GLY A 164 21.90 -5.02 47.05
CA GLY A 164 22.07 -6.22 47.87
C GLY A 164 23.42 -6.27 48.61
N ARG A 165 24.49 -5.69 48.04
CA ARG A 165 25.78 -5.56 48.72
C ARG A 165 25.75 -4.51 49.83
N TRP A 166 25.02 -3.40 49.63
CA TRP A 166 24.78 -2.41 50.67
C TRP A 166 23.94 -2.99 51.81
N ASP A 167 22.92 -3.80 51.52
CA ASP A 167 22.13 -4.48 52.54
C ASP A 167 23.00 -5.40 53.41
N ARG A 168 23.91 -6.16 52.80
CA ARG A 168 24.88 -6.99 53.54
C ARG A 168 25.82 -6.16 54.42
N LEU A 169 26.24 -4.97 53.98
CA LEU A 169 27.04 -4.06 54.80
C LEU A 169 26.27 -3.62 56.05
N PHE A 170 25.02 -3.20 55.88
CA PHE A 170 24.17 -2.79 57.00
C PHE A 170 23.74 -3.96 57.89
N GLY A 171 23.76 -5.19 57.37
CA GLY A 171 23.63 -6.42 58.14
C GLY A 171 24.87 -6.80 58.97
N GLY A 172 26.02 -6.14 58.77
CA GLY A 172 27.27 -6.46 59.45
C GLY A 172 28.08 -7.60 58.82
N ASP A 173 27.69 -8.06 57.63
CA ASP A 173 28.23 -9.24 56.94
C ASP A 173 29.27 -8.90 55.84
N LEU A 174 29.97 -7.77 55.98
CA LEU A 174 30.99 -7.30 55.04
C LEU A 174 32.30 -6.92 55.76
N SER A 175 33.43 -7.30 55.16
CA SER A 175 34.75 -6.84 55.56
C SER A 175 35.03 -5.40 55.10
N VAL A 176 36.06 -4.78 55.69
CA VAL A 176 36.52 -3.42 55.33
C VAL A 176 36.99 -3.35 53.87
N ASP A 177 37.63 -4.40 53.35
CA ASP A 177 38.11 -4.42 51.98
C ASP A 177 36.95 -4.60 50.98
N GLU A 178 35.96 -5.43 51.30
CA GLU A 178 34.72 -5.53 50.51
C GLU A 178 33.92 -4.21 50.53
N PHE A 179 33.93 -3.48 51.63
CA PHE A 179 33.32 -2.15 51.72
C PHE A 179 34.00 -1.15 50.79
N LYS A 180 35.35 -1.09 50.78
CA LYS A 180 36.09 -0.20 49.86
C LYS A 180 35.79 -0.52 48.40
N ALA A 181 35.71 -1.82 48.07
CA ALA A 181 35.31 -2.25 46.73
C ALA A 181 33.86 -1.81 46.42
N LEU A 182 32.91 -2.03 47.33
CA LEU A 182 31.52 -1.59 47.16
C LEU A 182 31.39 -0.08 46.97
N ALA A 183 32.11 0.72 47.74
CA ALA A 183 32.12 2.17 47.59
C ALA A 183 32.71 2.60 46.23
N GLY A 184 33.77 1.93 45.77
CA GLY A 184 34.35 2.13 44.45
C GLY A 184 33.38 1.78 43.33
N ASP A 185 32.78 0.59 43.37
CA ASP A 185 31.83 0.11 42.37
C ASP A 185 30.57 0.99 42.33
N THR A 186 30.08 1.44 43.49
CA THR A 186 28.95 2.38 43.57
C THR A 186 29.29 3.71 42.93
N ARG A 187 30.50 4.24 43.16
CA ARG A 187 30.95 5.49 42.54
C ARG A 187 31.07 5.35 41.02
N SER A 188 31.59 4.24 40.52
CA SER A 188 31.67 3.95 39.08
C SER A 188 30.28 3.87 38.46
N TYR A 189 29.37 3.10 39.06
CA TYR A 189 27.98 3.02 38.60
C TYR A 189 27.31 4.40 38.53
N LEU A 190 27.44 5.22 39.58
CA LEU A 190 26.89 6.57 39.60
C LEU A 190 27.51 7.50 38.53
N ALA A 191 28.76 7.26 38.14
CA ALA A 191 29.42 8.00 37.05
C ALA A 191 28.93 7.53 35.66
N ASP A 192 28.57 6.26 35.51
CA ASP A 192 28.11 5.67 34.25
C ASP A 192 26.61 5.93 33.97
N VAL A 193 25.80 6.11 35.03
CA VAL A 193 24.34 6.35 34.92
C VAL A 193 23.99 7.48 33.95
N PRO A 194 24.58 8.69 34.00
CA PRO A 194 24.24 9.77 33.07
C PRO A 194 24.47 9.43 31.60
N GLN A 195 25.52 8.66 31.30
CA GLN A 195 25.81 8.24 29.93
C GLN A 195 24.78 7.22 29.44
N GLN A 196 24.43 6.24 30.28
CA GLN A 196 23.46 5.20 29.93
C GLN A 196 22.03 5.75 29.80
N THR A 197 21.64 6.69 30.68
CA THR A 197 20.33 7.34 30.59
C THR A 197 20.24 8.28 29.38
N ALA A 198 21.31 9.00 29.05
CA ALA A 198 21.39 9.79 27.81
C ALA A 198 21.27 8.90 26.57
N ALA A 199 22.03 7.80 26.50
CA ALA A 199 21.95 6.87 25.38
C ALA A 199 20.55 6.24 25.22
N THR A 200 19.86 5.95 26.32
CA THR A 200 18.45 5.51 26.27
C THR A 200 17.54 6.61 25.75
N ASN A 201 17.73 7.85 26.21
CA ASN A 201 16.95 9.00 25.76
C ASN A 201 17.09 9.22 24.25
N ASP A 202 18.30 9.09 23.72
CA ASP A 202 18.56 9.17 22.28
C ASP A 202 17.75 8.12 21.50
N GLN A 203 17.63 6.89 22.01
CA GLN A 203 16.79 5.87 21.37
C GLN A 203 15.29 6.20 21.46
N LEU A 204 14.83 6.79 22.57
CA LEU A 204 13.45 7.26 22.69
C LEU A 204 13.15 8.41 21.70
N MET A 205 14.13 9.27 21.43
CA MET A 205 14.02 10.31 20.41
C MET A 205 14.00 9.72 19.00
N GLU A 206 14.79 8.69 18.71
CA GLU A 206 14.72 7.97 17.42
C GLU A 206 13.33 7.33 17.22
N ILE A 207 12.75 6.73 18.27
CA ILE A 207 11.38 6.18 18.24
C ILE A 207 10.37 7.30 17.96
N MET A 208 10.51 8.47 18.60
CA MET A 208 9.63 9.61 18.38
C MET A 208 9.76 10.16 16.95
N MET A 209 10.98 10.28 16.43
CA MET A 209 11.21 10.74 15.06
C MET A 209 10.63 9.77 14.05
N ALA A 210 10.73 8.45 14.27
CA ALA A 210 10.11 7.45 13.39
C ALA A 210 8.57 7.55 13.28
N GLN A 211 7.91 8.36 14.12
CA GLN A 211 6.47 8.63 14.04
C GLN A 211 6.11 9.68 12.97
N ASP A 212 7.08 10.40 12.40
CA ASP A 212 6.88 11.31 11.25
C ASP A 212 6.17 10.61 10.07
N PHE A 213 6.40 9.31 9.93
CA PHE A 213 5.66 8.38 9.10
C PHE A 213 4.14 8.57 9.12
N GLN A 214 3.56 8.78 10.30
CA GLN A 214 2.11 8.82 10.49
C GLN A 214 1.47 10.04 9.81
N ASP A 215 2.15 11.18 9.80
CA ASP A 215 1.66 12.39 9.12
C ASP A 215 1.72 12.20 7.60
N LEU A 216 2.88 11.76 7.08
CA LEU A 216 3.07 11.57 5.64
C LEU A 216 2.10 10.53 5.09
N THR A 217 1.87 9.43 5.80
CA THR A 217 0.93 8.41 5.35
C THR A 217 -0.52 8.77 5.56
N GLY A 218 -0.86 9.54 6.61
CA GLY A 218 -2.19 10.11 6.76
C GLY A 218 -2.58 10.99 5.56
N GLN A 219 -1.66 11.84 5.10
CA GLN A 219 -1.88 12.67 3.91
C GLN A 219 -2.04 11.83 2.64
N VAL A 220 -1.25 10.79 2.46
CA VAL A 220 -1.32 9.91 1.29
C VAL A 220 -2.60 9.08 1.27
N ILE A 221 -2.99 8.50 2.41
CA ILE A 221 -4.25 7.76 2.56
C ILE A 221 -5.43 8.67 2.25
N LYS A 222 -5.43 9.90 2.77
CA LYS A 222 -6.50 10.87 2.46
C LYS A 222 -6.63 11.10 0.95
N LYS A 223 -5.52 11.32 0.23
CA LYS A 223 -5.54 11.49 -1.24
C LYS A 223 -6.05 10.25 -1.97
N VAL A 224 -5.71 9.05 -1.49
CA VAL A 224 -6.21 7.79 -2.06
C VAL A 224 -7.71 7.64 -1.82
N VAL A 225 -8.20 7.98 -0.63
CA VAL A 225 -9.64 7.98 -0.30
C VAL A 225 -10.39 8.99 -1.17
N ASP A 226 -9.89 10.22 -1.28
CA ASP A 226 -10.49 11.26 -2.11
C ASP A 226 -10.52 10.85 -3.60
N LEU A 227 -9.52 10.09 -4.05
CA LEU A 227 -9.50 9.53 -5.40
C LEU A 227 -10.52 8.41 -5.57
N ALA A 228 -10.62 7.49 -4.62
CA ALA A 228 -11.59 6.40 -4.64
C ALA A 228 -13.04 6.93 -4.66
N GLN A 229 -13.35 7.94 -3.84
CA GLN A 229 -14.67 8.58 -3.80
C GLN A 229 -15.04 9.26 -5.12
N ARG A 230 -14.08 9.90 -5.79
CA ARG A 230 -14.29 10.49 -7.11
C ARG A 230 -14.58 9.43 -8.17
N MET A 231 -13.78 8.37 -8.20
CA MET A 231 -14.01 7.24 -9.11
C MET A 231 -15.37 6.57 -8.87
N GLU A 232 -15.75 6.37 -7.60
CA GLU A 232 -17.05 5.83 -7.23
C GLU A 232 -18.20 6.71 -7.77
N SER A 233 -18.11 8.03 -7.57
CA SER A 233 -19.12 8.98 -8.05
C SER A 233 -19.26 8.97 -9.58
N GLU A 234 -18.13 8.95 -10.30
CA GLU A 234 -18.13 8.90 -11.77
C GLU A 234 -18.73 7.58 -12.30
N LEU A 235 -18.36 6.44 -11.70
CA LEU A 235 -18.90 5.14 -12.09
C LEU A 235 -20.40 5.02 -11.78
N LEU A 236 -20.84 5.55 -10.63
CA LEU A 236 -22.24 5.57 -10.23
C LEU A 236 -23.07 6.47 -11.16
N GLN A 237 -22.53 7.61 -11.61
CA GLN A 237 -23.18 8.47 -12.60
C GLN A 237 -23.33 7.75 -13.96
N VAL A 238 -22.29 7.07 -14.43
CA VAL A 238 -22.36 6.24 -15.66
C VAL A 238 -23.43 5.17 -15.54
N LEU A 239 -23.50 4.49 -14.39
CA LEU A 239 -24.52 3.47 -14.09
C LEU A 239 -25.93 4.06 -14.14
N ILE A 240 -26.19 5.16 -13.41
CA ILE A 240 -27.50 5.83 -13.40
C ILE A 240 -27.91 6.21 -14.82
N GLU A 241 -26.99 6.78 -15.61
CA GLU A 241 -27.32 7.25 -16.95
C GLU A 241 -27.53 6.13 -17.96
N ALA A 242 -26.84 5.01 -17.81
CA ALA A 242 -27.03 3.81 -18.61
C ALA A 242 -28.29 3.00 -18.25
N MET A 243 -28.96 3.29 -17.12
CA MET A 243 -30.19 2.59 -16.74
C MET A 243 -31.35 2.85 -17.72
N PRO A 244 -32.18 1.83 -18.01
CA PRO A 244 -33.45 1.99 -18.74
C PRO A 244 -34.37 3.02 -18.07
N GLN A 245 -35.12 3.79 -18.86
CA GLN A 245 -36.03 4.85 -18.38
C GLN A 245 -37.08 4.32 -17.38
N GLU A 246 -37.46 3.05 -17.47
CA GLU A 246 -38.38 2.39 -16.54
C GLU A 246 -37.79 2.21 -15.13
N MET A 247 -36.48 1.98 -15.01
CA MET A 247 -35.78 1.82 -13.71
C MET A 247 -35.32 3.15 -13.11
N LYS A 248 -35.11 4.19 -13.93
CA LYS A 248 -34.79 5.55 -13.46
C LYS A 248 -35.89 6.19 -12.60
N ALA A 249 -37.15 5.77 -12.80
CA ALA A 249 -38.30 6.29 -12.06
C ALA A 249 -38.48 5.64 -10.67
N GLU A 250 -37.86 4.49 -10.42
CA GLU A 250 -37.88 3.78 -9.13
C GLU A 250 -36.60 4.00 -8.30
N ALA A 251 -35.59 4.69 -8.86
CA ALA A 251 -34.36 5.01 -8.15
C ALA A 251 -34.63 5.97 -6.96
N PRO A 252 -34.19 5.66 -5.73
CA PRO A 252 -34.39 6.52 -4.57
C PRO A 252 -33.81 7.94 -4.78
N GLU A 253 -34.55 8.98 -4.36
CA GLU A 253 -34.13 10.40 -4.48
C GLU A 253 -32.76 10.71 -3.84
N GLY A 254 -32.31 9.88 -2.90
CA GLY A 254 -30.98 9.98 -2.28
C GLY A 254 -29.82 9.69 -3.23
N LEU A 255 -30.00 8.80 -4.22
CA LEU A 255 -28.96 8.48 -5.21
C LEU A 255 -28.81 9.56 -6.29
N MET A 256 -29.88 10.31 -6.57
CA MET A 256 -29.88 11.39 -7.56
C MET A 256 -29.14 12.65 -7.10
N ASN A 257 -28.87 12.79 -5.79
CA ASN A 257 -28.27 14.01 -5.22
C ASN A 257 -26.74 13.96 -5.04
N GLY A 258 -26.08 12.85 -5.43
CA GLY A 258 -24.65 12.65 -5.21
C GLY A 258 -24.27 12.53 -3.72
N PRO A 259 -23.01 12.16 -3.41
CA PRO A 259 -22.60 11.91 -2.03
C PRO A 259 -22.63 13.18 -1.19
N VAL A 260 -23.41 13.15 -0.11
CA VAL A 260 -23.54 14.27 0.83
C VAL A 260 -22.38 14.21 1.82
N VAL A 261 -21.46 15.17 1.72
CA VAL A 261 -20.22 15.24 2.52
C VAL A 261 -20.46 15.50 4.03
N ASN A 262 -21.70 15.77 4.47
CA ASN A 262 -22.04 15.94 5.88
C ASN A 262 -23.42 15.37 6.22
N ALA A 263 -23.41 14.26 6.97
CA ALA A 263 -24.61 13.57 7.46
C ALA A 263 -25.13 14.08 8.83
N GLU A 264 -24.45 15.04 9.46
CA GLU A 264 -24.91 15.58 10.75
C GLU A 264 -26.17 16.45 10.58
N GLY A 265 -27.31 15.91 11.01
CA GLY A 265 -28.56 16.65 11.20
C GLY A 265 -29.58 16.57 10.05
N ARG A 266 -29.36 15.73 9.02
CA ARG A 266 -30.39 15.42 8.01
C ARG A 266 -30.86 13.97 8.16
N ALA A 267 -32.16 13.78 8.37
CA ALA A 267 -32.79 12.45 8.41
C ALA A 267 -32.92 11.77 7.02
N ASP A 268 -32.46 12.45 5.98
CA ASP A 268 -32.50 12.10 4.55
C ASP A 268 -31.09 11.78 4.00
N VAL A 269 -30.10 11.60 4.88
CA VAL A 269 -28.71 11.39 4.46
C VAL A 269 -28.13 10.22 5.22
N VAL A 270 -28.15 9.06 4.58
CA VAL A 270 -27.37 7.89 5.00
C VAL A 270 -26.81 7.26 3.73
N ALA A 271 -25.55 7.59 3.43
CA ALA A 271 -24.72 6.86 2.48
C ALA A 271 -24.32 5.52 3.12
N ASN A 272 -25.23 4.54 3.12
CA ASN A 272 -24.91 3.19 3.59
C ASN A 272 -24.59 2.31 2.38
N GLN A 273 -23.42 1.66 2.43
CA GLN A 273 -22.98 0.63 1.47
C GLN A 273 -24.07 -0.41 1.17
N GLU A 274 -24.94 -0.71 2.15
CA GLU A 274 -26.13 -1.57 1.97
C GLU A 274 -27.05 -1.09 0.84
N GLN A 275 -27.28 0.21 0.66
CA GLN A 275 -28.16 0.70 -0.41
C GLN A 275 -27.51 0.61 -1.79
N VAL A 276 -26.18 0.65 -1.85
CA VAL A 276 -25.41 0.41 -3.08
C VAL A 276 -25.49 -1.07 -3.42
N ASP A 277 -25.31 -1.96 -2.44
CA ASP A 277 -25.43 -3.40 -2.62
C ASP A 277 -26.86 -3.81 -3.01
N ASP A 278 -27.90 -3.24 -2.38
CA ASP A 278 -29.30 -3.46 -2.72
C ASP A 278 -29.63 -3.00 -4.17
N LEU A 279 -29.01 -1.90 -4.62
CA LEU A 279 -29.17 -1.42 -5.98
C LEU A 279 -28.50 -2.35 -6.99
N LEU A 280 -27.30 -2.85 -6.67
CA LEU A 280 -26.58 -3.82 -7.51
C LEU A 280 -27.38 -5.13 -7.62
N GLU A 281 -27.95 -5.60 -6.51
CA GLU A 281 -28.80 -6.80 -6.47
C GLU A 281 -30.09 -6.59 -7.31
N SER A 282 -30.70 -5.40 -7.25
CA SER A 282 -31.89 -5.05 -8.06
C SER A 282 -31.61 -4.97 -9.57
N LEU A 283 -30.36 -4.69 -9.96
CA LEU A 283 -29.89 -4.63 -11.34
C LEU A 283 -29.39 -6.00 -11.85
N GLY A 284 -29.38 -7.03 -10.99
CA GLY A 284 -28.99 -8.40 -11.33
C GLY A 284 -27.49 -8.67 -11.29
N PHE A 285 -26.73 -7.90 -10.53
CA PHE A 285 -25.30 -8.10 -10.25
C PHE A 285 -25.04 -8.69 -8.86
#